data_AF-Q0DSJ2-F1
#
_entry.id   AF-Q0DSJ2-F1
#
_cell.length_a   1.000
_cell.length_b   1.000
_cell.length_c   1.000
_cell.angle_alpha   90.00
_cell.angle_beta   90.00
_cell.angle_gamma   90.00
#
_symmetry.space_group_name_H-M   'P 1'
#
loop_
_entity.id
_entity.type
_entity.pdbx_description
1 polymer ?
#
loop_
_entity_poly.entity_id
_entity_poly.type
_entity_poly.pdbx_seq_one_letter_code
_entity_poly.pdbx_strand_id
1 'polypeptide(L)'
;MDRATEEETAATGRRILVAVDEGDESVHALKWCLASFAKRGGGGGAAPPDTIILLYVRPPPPTYSVLDASGYVFSDEVAAAIDGYSKEVAEAVVEKAQKLCTLYGKEVGGDGEAGHEMKVEVKVAVGDARNVICQMADKLGADVLVMGSHGYGLFKRALLGSVSDYCVRNANCPVLIVKS
;
A
#
# COMPACT_ATOMS: atom_id res chain seq x y z
N MET A 1 -13.55 42.38 -14.60
CA MET A 1 -14.21 41.76 -13.44
C MET A 1 -15.02 40.60 -13.98
N ASP A 2 -14.60 39.33 -13.90
CA ASP A 2 -13.55 38.73 -13.07
C ASP A 2 -12.79 37.66 -13.83
N ARG A 3 -11.46 37.80 -13.81
CA ARG A 3 -10.45 36.77 -14.03
C ARG A 3 -9.93 36.39 -12.65
N ALA A 4 -10.41 35.28 -12.09
CA ALA A 4 -9.89 34.61 -10.90
C ALA A 4 -10.69 33.30 -10.79
N THR A 5 -10.16 32.09 -10.67
CA THR A 5 -8.80 31.59 -10.45
C THR A 5 -8.81 30.13 -10.94
N GLU A 6 -8.25 29.86 -12.11
CA GLU A 6 -7.75 28.52 -12.40
C GLU A 6 -6.48 28.39 -11.55
N GLU A 7 -6.57 27.72 -10.41
CA GLU A 7 -5.39 27.24 -9.70
C GLU A 7 -4.65 26.32 -10.65
N GLU A 8 -3.57 26.87 -11.21
CA GLU A 8 -2.52 26.15 -11.90
C GLU A 8 -2.00 25.07 -10.94
N THR A 9 -2.52 23.85 -11.07
CA THR A 9 -2.01 22.69 -10.36
C THR A 9 -0.57 22.51 -10.82
N ALA A 10 0.39 23.02 -10.04
CA ALA A 10 1.79 22.71 -10.20
C ALA A 10 1.89 21.19 -10.36
N ALA A 11 2.40 20.73 -11.51
CA ALA A 11 2.41 19.31 -11.84
C ALA A 11 3.06 18.55 -10.68
N THR A 12 2.30 17.71 -9.98
CA THR A 12 2.80 16.90 -8.88
C THR A 12 3.41 15.61 -9.44
N GLY A 13 4.41 15.05 -8.75
CA GLY A 13 4.93 13.73 -9.09
C GLY A 13 3.85 12.66 -8.94
N ARG A 14 4.01 11.50 -9.60
CA ARG A 14 2.99 10.45 -9.59
C ARG A 14 2.82 9.89 -8.19
N ARG A 15 1.60 9.52 -7.85
CA ARG A 15 1.21 8.92 -6.56
C ARG A 15 0.96 7.44 -6.77
N ILE A 16 1.95 6.63 -6.41
CA ILE A 16 1.91 5.18 -6.56
C ILE A 16 1.48 4.56 -5.23
N LEU A 17 0.27 4.03 -5.18
CA LEU A 17 -0.24 3.30 -4.01
C LEU A 17 0.22 1.85 -4.08
N VAL A 18 0.86 1.34 -3.03
CA VAL A 18 1.29 -0.07 -2.94
C VAL A 18 0.57 -0.71 -1.77
N ALA A 19 -0.27 -1.71 -2.05
CA ALA A 19 -0.88 -2.53 -1.01
C ALA A 19 0.16 -3.52 -0.49
N VAL A 20 0.46 -3.45 0.81
CA VAL A 20 1.39 -4.34 1.49
C VAL A 20 0.66 -5.21 2.51
N ASP A 21 1.19 -6.40 2.75
CA ASP A 21 0.75 -7.34 3.76
C ASP A 21 1.97 -8.10 4.34
N GLU A 22 1.80 -9.08 5.23
CA GLU A 22 2.93 -9.88 5.75
C GLU A 22 3.43 -10.92 4.73
N GLY A 23 2.74 -11.10 3.59
CA GLY A 23 3.09 -12.04 2.53
C GLY A 23 4.31 -11.63 1.71
N ASP A 24 4.96 -12.62 1.09
CA ASP A 24 6.15 -12.38 0.25
C ASP A 24 5.77 -11.81 -1.13
N GLU A 25 4.55 -12.06 -1.58
CA GLU A 25 4.02 -11.54 -2.84
C GLU A 25 3.87 -10.02 -2.84
N SER A 26 3.41 -9.44 -1.74
CA SER A 26 3.31 -7.98 -1.61
C SER A 26 4.70 -7.33 -1.48
N VAL A 27 5.64 -7.99 -0.79
CA VAL A 27 7.05 -7.59 -0.74
C VAL A 27 7.69 -7.63 -2.13
N HIS A 28 7.41 -8.68 -2.91
CA HIS A 28 7.87 -8.80 -4.29
C HIS A 28 7.29 -7.67 -5.15
N ALA A 29 6.00 -7.37 -5.02
CA ALA A 29 5.35 -6.27 -5.72
C ALA A 29 5.97 -4.91 -5.37
N LEU A 30 6.29 -4.66 -4.10
CA LEU A 30 6.97 -3.44 -3.67
C LEU A 30 8.37 -3.31 -4.28
N LYS A 31 9.17 -4.38 -4.28
CA LYS A 31 10.50 -4.38 -4.92
C LYS A 31 10.40 -4.09 -6.42
N TRP A 32 9.45 -4.72 -7.11
CA TRP A 32 9.20 -4.48 -8.52
C TRP A 32 8.78 -3.03 -8.78
N CYS A 33 7.91 -2.48 -7.93
CA CYS A 33 7.46 -1.09 -7.97
C CYS A 33 8.64 -0.13 -7.87
N LEU A 34 9.47 -0.28 -6.84
CA LEU A 34 10.67 0.52 -6.63
C LEU A 34 11.59 0.47 -7.87
N ALA A 35 11.81 -0.72 -8.43
CA ALA A 35 12.67 -0.89 -9.61
C ALA A 35 12.12 -0.29 -10.91
N SER A 36 10.79 -0.23 -11.03
CA SER A 36 10.13 0.24 -12.24
C SER A 36 9.96 1.75 -12.27
N PHE A 37 9.65 2.36 -11.12
CA PHE A 37 9.39 3.80 -11.04
C PHE A 37 10.66 4.63 -10.78
N ALA A 38 11.70 4.08 -10.14
CA ALA A 38 12.93 4.83 -9.82
C ALA A 38 13.79 5.23 -11.03
N LYS A 39 13.56 4.64 -12.21
CA LYS A 39 14.43 4.83 -13.40
C LYS A 39 14.06 6.04 -14.27
N ARG A 40 12.99 6.78 -13.97
CA ARG A 40 12.50 7.87 -14.84
C ARG A 40 13.03 9.24 -14.39
N GLY A 41 14.35 9.41 -14.45
CA GLY A 41 15.06 10.68 -14.18
C GLY A 41 15.83 11.27 -15.38
N GLY A 42 15.71 10.68 -16.58
CA GLY A 42 16.55 11.01 -17.74
C GLY A 42 16.00 12.06 -18.72
N GLY A 43 15.33 13.10 -18.23
CA GLY A 43 14.62 14.06 -19.08
C GLY A 43 14.75 15.52 -18.64
N GLY A 44 15.97 16.05 -18.55
CA GLY A 44 16.28 17.49 -18.74
C GLY A 44 15.55 18.56 -17.92
N GLY A 45 14.79 18.22 -16.87
CA GLY A 45 14.09 19.18 -16.02
C GLY A 45 13.76 18.58 -14.65
N ALA A 46 13.71 19.44 -13.63
CA ALA A 46 13.40 19.11 -12.24
C ALA A 46 11.92 18.71 -12.07
N ALA A 47 11.52 17.58 -12.66
CA ALA A 47 10.22 16.99 -12.41
C ALA A 47 10.11 16.65 -10.90
N PRO A 48 8.95 16.90 -10.27
CA PRO A 48 8.78 16.61 -8.86
C PRO A 48 8.90 15.11 -8.59
N PRO A 49 9.36 14.73 -7.39
CA PRO A 49 9.58 13.34 -7.02
C PRO A 49 8.26 12.57 -7.01
N ASP A 50 8.29 11.35 -7.53
CA ASP A 50 7.19 10.41 -7.33
C ASP A 50 6.99 10.12 -5.83
N THR A 51 5.75 9.87 -5.44
CA THR A 51 5.37 9.48 -4.08
C THR A 51 4.90 8.04 -4.06
N ILE A 52 5.60 7.17 -3.34
CA ILE A 52 5.17 5.81 -3.01
C ILE A 52 4.38 5.87 -1.70
N ILE A 53 3.13 5.44 -1.75
CA ILE A 53 2.26 5.36 -0.59
C ILE A 53 2.11 3.89 -0.22
N LEU A 54 2.67 3.50 0.92
CA LEU A 54 2.53 2.15 1.48
C LEU A 54 1.20 2.08 2.23
N LEU A 55 0.32 1.16 1.84
CA LEU A 55 -0.97 0.94 2.49
C LEU A 55 -1.04 -0.47 3.08
N TYR A 56 -1.17 -0.54 4.41
CA TYR A 56 -1.56 -1.76 5.10
C TYR A 56 -3.00 -1.63 5.58
N VAL A 57 -3.83 -2.66 5.33
CA VAL A 57 -5.20 -2.72 5.84
C VAL A 57 -5.27 -3.78 6.92
N ARG A 58 -5.47 -3.32 8.16
CA ARG A 58 -5.78 -4.18 9.28
C ARG A 58 -7.19 -4.74 9.12
N PRO A 59 -7.39 -6.06 9.31
CA PRO A 59 -8.74 -6.60 9.40
C PRO A 59 -9.50 -5.91 10.55
N PRO A 60 -10.82 -5.73 10.43
CA PRO A 60 -11.60 -5.21 11.55
C PRO A 60 -11.45 -6.18 12.73
N PRO A 61 -11.38 -5.68 13.97
CA PRO A 61 -11.44 -6.56 15.13
C PRO A 61 -12.69 -7.43 14.97
N PRO A 62 -12.58 -8.75 15.16
CA PRO A 62 -13.72 -9.63 14.99
C PRO A 62 -14.83 -9.15 15.93
N THR A 63 -15.98 -8.79 15.34
CA THR A 63 -17.21 -8.56 16.11
C THR A 63 -17.72 -9.92 16.53
N TYR A 64 -17.03 -10.58 17.46
CA TYR A 64 -17.64 -11.67 18.18
C TYR A 64 -18.89 -11.07 18.83
N SER A 65 -20.04 -11.65 18.55
CA SER A 65 -21.18 -11.47 19.45
C SER A 65 -20.66 -11.76 20.86
N VAL A 66 -21.17 -11.04 21.85
CA VAL A 66 -20.83 -11.10 23.28
C VAL A 66 -21.03 -12.50 23.94
N LEU A 67 -20.97 -13.58 23.17
CA LEU A 67 -21.17 -14.95 23.60
C LEU A 67 -20.10 -15.80 22.88
N ASP A 68 -19.16 -16.36 23.64
CA ASP A 68 -18.40 -17.50 23.19
C ASP A 68 -19.32 -18.74 23.03
N ALA A 69 -18.77 -19.88 22.57
CA ALA A 69 -19.55 -21.12 22.44
C ALA A 69 -20.16 -21.62 23.77
N SER A 70 -19.75 -21.04 24.91
CA SER A 70 -20.29 -21.25 26.26
C SER A 70 -21.19 -20.13 26.78
N GLY A 71 -21.43 -19.06 26.01
CA GLY A 71 -22.30 -17.95 26.37
C GLY A 71 -21.68 -16.85 27.25
N TYR A 72 -20.34 -16.70 27.27
CA TYR A 72 -19.66 -15.63 28.00
C TYR A 72 -19.26 -14.45 27.11
N VAL A 73 -19.34 -13.24 27.68
CA VAL A 73 -18.86 -11.99 27.07
C VAL A 73 -17.33 -11.98 27.16
N PHE A 74 -16.64 -11.77 26.03
CA PHE A 74 -15.21 -11.44 26.08
C PHE A 74 -15.02 -10.21 26.95
N SER A 75 -14.10 -10.25 27.92
CA SER A 75 -13.76 -9.07 28.70
C SER A 75 -13.13 -8.01 27.78
N ASP A 76 -13.28 -6.74 28.16
CA ASP A 76 -12.63 -5.61 27.49
C ASP A 76 -11.11 -5.81 27.36
N GLU A 77 -10.51 -6.54 28.31
CA GLU A 77 -9.10 -6.93 28.31
C GLU A 77 -8.73 -7.82 27.11
N VAL A 78 -9.55 -8.81 26.77
CA VAL A 78 -9.30 -9.69 25.61
C VAL A 78 -9.45 -8.90 24.30
N ALA A 79 -10.45 -8.03 24.21
CA ALA A 79 -10.63 -7.15 23.05
C ALA A 79 -9.43 -6.20 22.87
N ALA A 80 -8.94 -5.61 23.95
CA ALA A 80 -7.77 -4.76 23.95
C ALA A 80 -6.49 -5.52 23.56
N ALA A 81 -6.31 -6.76 24.03
CA ALA A 81 -5.18 -7.60 23.65
C ALA A 81 -5.17 -7.93 22.15
N ILE A 82 -6.34 -8.27 21.58
CA ILE A 82 -6.48 -8.55 20.14
C ILE A 82 -6.18 -7.29 19.31
N ASP A 83 -6.70 -6.13 19.70
CA ASP A 83 -6.40 -4.87 19.00
C ASP A 83 -4.92 -4.49 19.11
N GLY A 84 -4.31 -4.70 20.28
CA GLY A 84 -2.87 -4.53 20.50
C GLY A 84 -2.04 -5.38 19.55
N TYR A 85 -2.33 -6.68 19.47
CA TYR A 85 -1.66 -7.58 18.53
C TYR A 85 -1.85 -7.15 17.06
N SER A 86 -3.06 -6.74 16.66
CA SER A 86 -3.33 -6.23 15.30
C SER A 86 -2.50 -4.98 14.97
N LYS A 87 -2.27 -4.10 15.95
CA LYS A 87 -1.41 -2.92 15.80
C LYS A 87 0.06 -3.31 15.65
N GLU A 88 0.56 -4.22 16.49
CA GLU A 88 1.94 -4.72 16.41
C GLU A 88 2.25 -5.34 15.04
N VAL A 89 1.31 -6.14 14.52
CA VAL A 89 1.43 -6.70 13.16
C VAL A 89 1.48 -5.59 12.11
N ALA A 90 0.62 -4.58 12.21
CA ALA A 90 0.63 -3.44 11.28
C ALA A 90 1.97 -2.69 11.29
N GLU A 91 2.50 -2.43 12.49
CA GLU A 91 3.80 -1.78 12.66
C GLU A 91 4.91 -2.61 12.02
N ALA A 92 4.95 -3.92 12.26
CA ALA A 92 5.96 -4.81 11.69
C ALA A 92 5.91 -4.87 10.14
N VAL A 93 4.71 -4.96 9.55
CA VAL A 93 4.53 -4.97 8.08
C VAL A 93 5.00 -3.66 7.47
N VAL A 94 4.55 -2.54 8.02
CA VAL A 94 4.92 -1.20 7.54
C VAL A 94 6.42 -0.98 7.69
N GLU A 95 7.01 -1.33 8.84
CA GLU A 95 8.43 -1.17 9.09
C GLU A 95 9.26 -1.99 8.08
N LYS A 96 8.87 -3.24 7.80
CA LYS A 96 9.51 -4.08 6.78
C LYS A 96 9.44 -3.41 5.40
N ALA A 97 8.28 -2.89 5.01
CA ALA A 97 8.10 -2.21 3.72
C ALA A 97 8.91 -0.90 3.61
N GLN A 98 8.91 -0.07 4.66
CA GLN A 98 9.71 1.15 4.70
C GLN A 98 11.21 0.86 4.61
N LYS A 99 11.70 -0.15 5.35
CA LYS A 99 13.11 -0.59 5.27
C LYS A 99 13.50 -0.96 3.85
N LEU A 100 12.64 -1.66 3.11
CA LEU A 100 12.88 -1.98 1.71
C LEU A 100 13.01 -0.74 0.82
N CYS A 101 12.14 0.26 1.00
CA CYS A 101 12.26 1.53 0.29
C CYS A 101 13.59 2.24 0.60
N THR A 102 14.00 2.29 1.88
CA THR A 102 15.26 2.90 2.30
C THR A 102 16.47 2.17 1.73
N LEU A 103 16.48 0.83 1.78
CA LEU A 103 17.58 0.02 1.22
C LEU A 103 17.69 0.21 -0.29
N TYR A 104 16.57 0.20 -1.00
CA TYR A 104 16.55 0.41 -2.44
C TYR A 104 17.09 1.79 -2.84
N GLY A 105 16.74 2.84 -2.09
CA GLY A 105 17.30 4.18 -2.29
C GLY A 105 18.83 4.24 -2.14
N LYS A 106 19.39 3.47 -1.20
CA LYS A 106 20.85 3.36 -1.01
C LYS A 106 21.54 2.57 -2.13
N GLU A 107 20.91 1.50 -2.63
CA GLU A 107 21.46 0.66 -3.71
C GLU A 107 21.48 1.40 -5.06
N VAL A 108 20.45 2.19 -5.35
CA VAL A 108 20.33 2.91 -6.64
C VAL A 108 21.07 4.25 -6.62
N GLY A 109 21.27 4.86 -5.45
CA GLY A 109 21.94 6.15 -5.28
C GLY A 109 23.45 6.08 -5.02
N GLY A 110 24.16 5.04 -5.49
CA GLY A 110 25.59 4.83 -5.21
C GLY A 110 26.45 6.08 -5.43
N ASP A 111 27.36 6.34 -4.49
CA ASP A 111 28.50 7.29 -4.33
C ASP A 111 28.71 8.51 -5.26
N GLY A 112 27.78 8.89 -6.12
CA GLY A 112 27.99 10.00 -7.07
C GLY A 112 26.96 10.16 -8.20
N GLU A 113 25.97 9.27 -8.37
CA GLU A 113 24.87 9.52 -9.30
C GLU A 113 23.61 9.99 -8.55
N ALA A 114 22.99 11.05 -9.07
CA ALA A 114 21.74 11.61 -8.54
C ALA A 114 20.60 10.59 -8.71
N GLY A 115 20.51 9.64 -7.78
CA GLY A 115 19.38 8.74 -7.67
C GLY A 115 18.08 9.54 -7.57
N HIS A 116 17.05 9.10 -8.25
CA HIS A 116 15.75 9.78 -8.22
C HIS A 116 15.21 9.80 -6.79
N GLU A 117 14.98 10.99 -6.25
CA GLU A 117 14.41 11.17 -4.93
C GLU A 117 12.96 10.65 -4.96
N MET A 118 12.67 9.62 -4.16
CA MET A 118 11.33 9.05 -4.02
C MET A 118 10.80 9.43 -2.65
N LYS A 119 9.62 10.05 -2.61
CA LYS A 119 8.93 10.31 -1.33
C LYS A 119 8.20 9.04 -0.90
N VAL A 120 8.37 8.63 0.35
CA VAL A 120 7.64 7.49 0.92
C VAL A 120 6.64 8.00 1.96
N GLU A 121 5.38 7.65 1.78
CA GLU A 121 4.31 7.86 2.75
C GLU A 121 3.77 6.52 3.25
N VAL A 122 3.28 6.49 4.48
CA VAL A 122 2.65 5.30 5.08
C VAL A 122 1.22 5.63 5.46
N LYS A 123 0.32 4.69 5.18
CA LYS A 123 -1.07 4.69 5.61
C LYS A 123 -1.43 3.33 6.18
N VAL A 124 -2.03 3.34 7.37
CA VAL A 124 -2.66 2.16 7.97
C VAL A 124 -4.15 2.45 8.05
N ALA A 125 -4.96 1.53 7.56
CA ALA A 125 -6.42 1.61 7.63
C ALA A 125 -6.98 0.34 8.28
N VAL A 126 -8.26 0.38 8.68
CA VAL A 126 -8.97 -0.75 9.30
C VAL A 126 -10.21 -1.05 8.47
N GLY A 127 -10.45 -2.33 8.15
CA GLY A 127 -11.67 -2.77 7.49
C GLY A 127 -11.45 -3.94 6.54
N ASP A 128 -12.46 -4.23 5.69
CA ASP A 128 -12.31 -5.21 4.62
C ASP A 128 -11.34 -4.67 3.55
N ALA A 129 -10.23 -5.38 3.34
CA ALA A 129 -9.16 -4.95 2.45
C ALA A 129 -9.63 -4.63 1.02
N ARG A 130 -10.63 -5.37 0.49
CA ARG A 130 -11.15 -5.14 -0.88
C ARG A 130 -11.71 -3.74 -1.03
N ASN A 131 -12.52 -3.33 -0.06
CA ASN A 131 -13.17 -2.02 -0.08
C ASN A 131 -12.21 -0.91 0.31
N VAL A 132 -11.46 -1.12 1.39
CA VAL A 132 -10.57 -0.09 1.94
C VAL A 132 -9.47 0.27 0.94
N ILE A 133 -8.88 -0.69 0.23
CA ILE A 133 -7.85 -0.41 -0.78
C ILE A 133 -8.41 0.46 -1.90
N CYS A 134 -9.57 0.12 -2.47
CA CYS A 134 -10.20 0.93 -3.53
C CYS A 134 -10.53 2.34 -3.04
N GLN A 135 -11.13 2.47 -1.85
CA GLN A 135 -11.46 3.76 -1.25
C GLN A 135 -10.21 4.61 -0.99
N MET A 136 -9.13 3.99 -0.53
CA MET A 136 -7.87 4.69 -0.26
C MET A 136 -7.16 5.09 -1.55
N ALA A 137 -7.24 4.29 -2.62
CA ALA A 137 -6.74 4.68 -3.94
C ALA A 137 -7.39 5.98 -4.42
N ASP A 138 -8.71 6.09 -4.31
CA ASP A 138 -9.45 7.31 -4.66
C ASP A 138 -9.10 8.47 -3.73
N LYS A 139 -9.21 8.24 -2.41
CA LYS A 139 -9.00 9.27 -1.38
C LYS A 139 -7.60 9.87 -1.43
N LEU A 140 -6.61 9.05 -1.76
CA LEU A 140 -5.22 9.47 -1.85
C LEU A 140 -4.84 10.00 -3.22
N GLY A 141 -5.75 10.00 -4.21
CA GLY A 141 -5.46 10.39 -5.58
C GLY A 141 -4.35 9.56 -6.21
N ALA A 142 -4.45 8.23 -6.10
CA ALA A 142 -3.44 7.33 -6.63
C ALA A 142 -3.53 7.26 -8.17
N ASP A 143 -2.42 7.51 -8.85
CA ASP A 143 -2.31 7.38 -10.31
C ASP A 143 -2.22 5.91 -10.74
N VAL A 144 -1.74 5.05 -9.84
CA VAL A 144 -1.67 3.60 -10.02
C VAL A 144 -1.71 2.90 -8.67
N LEU A 145 -2.45 1.80 -8.60
CA LEU A 145 -2.45 0.85 -7.49
C LEU A 145 -1.60 -0.36 -7.86
N VAL A 146 -0.58 -0.66 -7.05
CA VAL A 146 0.31 -1.82 -7.21
C VAL A 146 -0.03 -2.87 -6.15
N MET A 147 -0.19 -4.11 -6.58
CA MET A 147 -0.51 -5.24 -5.71
C MET A 147 0.24 -6.51 -6.13
N GLY A 148 0.46 -7.40 -5.16
CA GLY A 148 0.83 -8.79 -5.45
C GLY A 148 -0.31 -9.54 -6.13
N SER A 149 0.04 -10.58 -6.90
CA SER A 149 -0.95 -11.45 -7.56
C SER A 149 -1.78 -12.31 -6.60
N HIS A 150 -1.25 -12.60 -5.41
CA HIS A 150 -1.90 -13.40 -4.37
C HIS A 150 -1.63 -12.76 -2.99
N GLY A 151 -2.36 -13.20 -1.95
CA GLY A 151 -2.09 -12.88 -0.54
C GLY A 151 -1.83 -14.16 0.27
N TYR A 152 -1.99 -14.13 1.60
CA TYR A 152 -1.77 -15.29 2.49
C TYR A 152 -2.59 -16.53 2.08
N GLY A 153 -1.99 -17.41 1.29
CA GLY A 153 -2.65 -18.63 0.87
C GLY A 153 -1.83 -19.46 -0.12
N LEU A 154 -1.79 -20.77 0.11
CA LEU A 154 -1.09 -21.78 -0.70
C LEU A 154 -1.80 -22.09 -2.04
N PHE A 155 -2.45 -21.12 -2.69
CA PHE A 155 -3.16 -21.37 -3.95
C PHE A 155 -2.17 -21.47 -5.12
N LYS A 156 -1.76 -22.71 -5.42
CA LYS A 156 -0.70 -23.08 -6.39
C LYS A 156 -1.06 -22.93 -7.87
N ARG A 157 -2.01 -22.09 -8.29
CA ARG A 157 -2.38 -21.97 -9.71
C ARG A 157 -2.92 -20.60 -10.05
N ALA A 158 -2.22 -19.89 -10.95
CA ALA A 158 -2.67 -18.90 -11.95
C ALA A 158 -3.91 -18.00 -11.71
N LEU A 159 -4.38 -17.85 -10.48
CA LEU A 159 -5.61 -17.16 -10.12
C LEU A 159 -5.25 -15.95 -9.30
N LEU A 160 -5.78 -14.77 -9.65
CA LEU A 160 -5.66 -13.61 -8.80
C LEU A 160 -6.23 -13.91 -7.40
N GLY A 161 -5.52 -13.46 -6.36
CA GLY A 161 -6.04 -13.46 -5.00
C GLY A 161 -7.35 -12.67 -4.91
N SER A 162 -8.21 -13.00 -3.93
CA SER A 162 -9.54 -12.40 -3.78
C SER A 162 -9.51 -10.87 -3.68
N VAL A 163 -8.49 -10.31 -3.03
CA VAL A 163 -8.32 -8.85 -2.88
C VAL A 163 -7.87 -8.22 -4.20
N SER A 164 -6.87 -8.80 -4.87
CA SER A 164 -6.34 -8.30 -6.14
C SER A 164 -7.37 -8.40 -7.26
N ASP A 165 -8.11 -9.51 -7.39
CA ASP A 165 -9.21 -9.66 -8.36
C ASP A 165 -10.30 -8.60 -8.12
N TYR A 166 -10.65 -8.35 -6.85
CA TYR A 166 -11.61 -7.32 -6.53
C TYR A 166 -11.11 -5.93 -6.93
N CYS A 167 -9.88 -5.57 -6.57
CA CYS A 167 -9.34 -4.24 -6.87
C CYS A 167 -9.23 -4.00 -8.38
N VAL A 168 -8.81 -5.00 -9.17
CA VAL A 168 -8.75 -4.92 -10.64
C VAL A 168 -10.11 -4.57 -11.25
N ARG A 169 -11.22 -5.00 -10.64
CA ARG A 169 -12.58 -4.75 -11.14
C ARG A 169 -13.21 -3.46 -10.62
N ASN A 170 -12.74 -2.93 -9.48
CA ASN A 170 -13.46 -1.90 -8.72
C ASN A 170 -12.65 -0.63 -8.42
N ALA A 171 -11.32 -0.65 -8.56
CA ALA A 171 -10.51 0.56 -8.38
C ALA A 171 -10.73 1.53 -9.56
N ASN A 172 -10.83 2.83 -9.27
CA ASN A 172 -10.99 3.84 -10.32
C ASN A 172 -9.67 4.24 -10.99
N CYS A 173 -8.54 3.78 -10.45
CA CYS A 173 -7.21 3.97 -11.03
C CYS A 173 -6.68 2.68 -11.68
N PRO A 174 -5.71 2.78 -12.60
CA PRO A 174 -5.00 1.61 -13.13
C PRO A 174 -4.46 0.71 -12.01
N VAL A 175 -4.73 -0.60 -12.12
CA VAL A 175 -4.22 -1.61 -11.19
C VAL A 175 -3.12 -2.42 -11.86
N LEU A 176 -1.94 -2.41 -11.25
CA LEU A 176 -0.79 -3.19 -11.68
C LEU A 176 -0.61 -4.40 -10.74
N ILE A 177 -0.80 -5.58 -11.30
CA ILE A 177 -0.57 -6.84 -10.59
C ILE A 177 0.83 -7.36 -10.89
N VAL A 178 1.64 -7.50 -9.85
CA VAL A 178 2.95 -8.13 -9.94
C VAL A 178 2.82 -9.61 -9.65
N LYS A 179 3.19 -10.43 -10.64
CA LYS A 179 3.20 -11.89 -10.53
C LYS A 179 4.45 -12.33 -9.77
N SER A 180 4.26 -13.22 -8.79
CA SER A 180 5.33 -13.94 -8.07
C SER A 180 5.77 -15.22 -8.79
#